data_AF-A0A850ZLP3-F1
#
_entry.id   AF-A0A850ZLP3-F1
#
_cell.length_a   1.000
_cell.length_b   1.000
_cell.length_c   1.000
_cell.angle_alpha   90.00
_cell.angle_beta   90.00
_cell.angle_gamma   90.00
#
_symmetry.space_group_name_H-M   'P 1'
#
loop_
_entity.id
_entity.type
_entity.pdbx_description
1 polymer ?
#
loop_
_entity_poly.entity_id
_entity_poly.type
_entity_poly.pdbx_seq_one_letter_code
_entity_poly.pdbx_strand_id
1 'polypeptide(L)'
;DGRLLFVTPVDPLFLILYYLIKADKEQGKFQPLDQVVLDSEYPSCPLLLKCADVKQCIQHVTEEKEIGSQKFHKYSQEKTLKWLKKKVNQTVKALKSNNILVGERVLASTFINSKQITDAREDYVRYAHGLISEYIPEDLSKELLKYLG
;
A
#
# COMPACT_ATOMS: atom_id res chain seq x y z
N ASP A 1 -16.17 15.47 -24.71
CA ASP A 1 -16.61 15.01 -23.36
C ASP A 1 -15.74 15.57 -22.22
N GLY A 2 -14.60 16.22 -22.50
CA GLY A 2 -13.89 17.06 -21.51
C GLY A 2 -13.09 16.30 -20.45
N ARG A 3 -12.84 15.00 -20.64
CA ARG A 3 -12.13 14.14 -19.68
C ARG A 3 -10.61 14.27 -19.84
N LEU A 4 -9.90 14.29 -18.72
CA LEU A 4 -8.44 14.20 -18.66
C LEU A 4 -8.05 12.84 -18.09
N LEU A 5 -7.31 12.04 -18.87
CA LEU A 5 -6.89 10.69 -18.50
C LEU A 5 -5.44 10.70 -17.99
N PHE A 6 -5.21 10.01 -16.87
CA PHE A 6 -3.89 9.84 -16.29
C PHE A 6 -3.50 8.36 -16.30
N VAL A 7 -2.28 8.07 -16.74
CA VAL A 7 -1.67 6.74 -16.65
C VAL A 7 -0.45 6.85 -15.75
N THR A 8 -0.60 6.42 -14.50
CA THR A 8 0.45 6.50 -13.49
C THR A 8 0.90 5.11 -13.05
N PRO A 9 2.20 4.90 -12.78
CA PRO A 9 2.67 3.65 -12.21
C PRO A 9 2.00 3.34 -10.86
N VAL A 10 1.69 2.07 -10.62
CA VAL A 10 1.14 1.57 -9.35
C VAL A 10 2.03 0.44 -8.85
N ASP A 11 2.28 0.40 -7.54
CA ASP A 11 2.99 -0.73 -6.93
C ASP A 11 2.09 -1.98 -6.96
N PRO A 12 2.47 -3.06 -7.69
CA PRO A 12 1.63 -4.24 -7.86
C PRO A 12 1.37 -4.98 -6.53
N LEU A 13 2.16 -4.73 -5.49
CA LEU A 13 1.96 -5.37 -4.19
C LEU A 13 0.64 -4.96 -3.54
N PHE A 14 0.12 -3.75 -3.79
CA PHE A 14 -1.23 -3.36 -3.33
C PHE A 14 -2.33 -4.21 -3.97
N LEU A 15 -2.20 -4.54 -5.26
CA LEU A 15 -3.17 -5.38 -5.97
C LEU A 15 -3.11 -6.83 -5.48
N ILE A 16 -1.92 -7.35 -5.22
CA ILE A 16 -1.73 -8.73 -4.73
C ILE A 16 -2.16 -8.87 -3.27
N LEU A 17 -1.99 -7.82 -2.47
CA LEU A 17 -2.36 -7.81 -1.06
C LEU A 17 -3.84 -8.16 -0.85
N TYR A 18 -4.73 -7.71 -1.74
CA TYR A 18 -6.14 -8.09 -1.71
C TYR A 18 -6.33 -9.62 -1.76
N TYR A 19 -5.69 -10.28 -2.73
CA TYR A 19 -5.79 -11.73 -2.91
C TYR A 19 -5.15 -12.51 -1.76
N LEU A 20 -4.02 -12.02 -1.23
CA LEU A 20 -3.36 -12.62 -0.06
C LEU A 20 -4.26 -12.57 1.18
N ILE A 21 -4.88 -11.42 1.46
CA ILE A 21 -5.79 -11.25 2.60
C ILE A 21 -7.03 -12.14 2.41
N LYS A 22 -7.57 -12.20 1.19
CA LYS A 22 -8.72 -13.06 0.87
C LYS A 22 -8.40 -14.54 1.11
N ALA A 23 -7.29 -15.04 0.56
CA ALA A 23 -6.85 -16.43 0.73
C ALA A 23 -6.59 -16.79 2.20
N ASP A 24 -6.01 -15.87 2.97
CA ASP A 24 -5.77 -16.08 4.40
C ASP A 24 -7.09 -16.14 5.20
N LYS A 25 -8.06 -15.28 4.90
CA LYS A 25 -9.40 -15.32 5.51
C LYS A 25 -10.18 -16.59 5.16
N GLU A 26 -10.07 -17.07 3.92
CA GLU A 26 -10.81 -18.24 3.44
C GLU A 26 -10.19 -19.58 3.87
N GLN A 27 -8.86 -19.69 3.82
CA GLN A 27 -8.15 -20.96 4.01
C GLN A 27 -7.10 -20.94 5.12
N GLY A 28 -6.45 -19.80 5.37
CA GLY A 28 -5.42 -19.63 6.41
C GLY A 28 -4.17 -20.51 6.21
N LYS A 29 -3.92 -20.99 5.00
CA LYS A 29 -2.87 -21.97 4.66
C LYS A 29 -1.77 -21.35 3.80
N PHE A 30 -0.63 -22.04 3.76
CA PHE A 30 0.44 -21.74 2.81
C PHE A 30 0.05 -22.26 1.43
N GLN A 31 0.04 -21.38 0.43
CA GLN A 31 -0.40 -21.71 -0.93
C GLN A 31 0.57 -21.17 -1.98
N PRO A 32 0.72 -21.84 -3.13
CA PRO A 32 1.38 -21.28 -4.30
C PRO A 32 0.71 -19.99 -4.79
N LEU A 33 1.47 -19.02 -5.30
CA LEU A 33 0.91 -17.71 -5.70
C LEU A 33 -0.11 -17.80 -6.85
N ASP A 34 0.06 -18.77 -7.75
CA ASP A 34 -0.87 -19.09 -8.82
C ASP A 34 -2.22 -19.61 -8.30
N GLN A 35 -2.27 -20.16 -7.08
CA GLN A 35 -3.53 -20.52 -6.41
C GLN A 35 -4.13 -19.37 -5.61
N VAL A 36 -3.32 -18.40 -5.19
CA VAL A 36 -3.77 -17.22 -4.45
C VAL A 36 -4.37 -16.18 -5.40
N VAL A 37 -3.72 -15.90 -6.52
CA VAL A 37 -4.13 -14.86 -7.48
C VAL A 37 -5.04 -15.45 -8.55
N LEU A 38 -6.22 -15.89 -8.12
CA LEU A 38 -7.28 -16.45 -8.98
C LEU A 38 -8.59 -15.69 -8.76
N ASP A 39 -9.12 -15.14 -9.85
CA ASP A 39 -10.37 -14.39 -9.85
C ASP A 39 -11.14 -14.62 -11.15
N SER A 40 -12.37 -15.14 -11.02
CA SER A 40 -13.25 -15.38 -12.17
C SER A 40 -13.85 -14.10 -12.74
N GLU A 41 -14.04 -13.07 -11.91
CA GLU A 41 -14.52 -11.76 -12.34
C GLU A 41 -13.41 -10.96 -13.03
N TYR A 42 -12.15 -11.22 -12.65
CA TYR A 42 -10.95 -10.59 -13.20
C TYR A 42 -9.96 -11.63 -13.76
N PRO A 43 -10.24 -12.24 -14.93
CA PRO A 43 -9.44 -13.35 -15.48
C PRO A 43 -7.98 -12.96 -15.82
N SER A 44 -7.69 -11.66 -15.90
CA SER A 44 -6.35 -11.12 -16.15
C SER A 44 -5.48 -11.03 -14.89
N CYS A 45 -5.98 -11.35 -13.69
CA CYS A 45 -5.21 -11.29 -12.44
C CYS A 45 -3.89 -12.09 -12.45
N PRO A 46 -3.74 -13.23 -13.16
CA PRO A 46 -2.46 -13.95 -13.19
C PRO A 46 -1.33 -13.16 -13.87
N LEU A 47 -1.64 -12.09 -14.62
CA LEU A 47 -0.62 -11.19 -15.18
C LEU A 47 0.19 -10.50 -14.08
N LEU A 48 -0.38 -10.30 -12.89
CA LEU A 48 0.33 -9.75 -11.73
C LEU A 48 1.55 -10.60 -11.36
N LEU A 49 1.48 -11.93 -11.51
CA LEU A 49 2.58 -12.85 -11.19
C LEU A 49 3.73 -12.81 -12.21
N LYS A 50 3.48 -12.24 -13.40
CA LYS A 50 4.50 -12.05 -14.43
C LYS A 50 5.36 -10.80 -14.18
N CYS A 51 4.92 -9.90 -13.30
CA CYS A 51 5.71 -8.74 -12.91
C CYS A 51 6.96 -9.19 -12.14
N ALA A 52 8.15 -8.85 -12.64
CA ALA A 52 9.42 -9.26 -12.03
C ALA A 52 9.54 -8.79 -10.57
N ASP A 53 9.03 -7.59 -10.27
CA ASP A 53 9.06 -6.99 -8.94
C ASP A 53 8.25 -7.79 -7.92
N VAL A 54 7.17 -8.45 -8.35
CA VAL A 54 6.30 -9.22 -7.45
C VAL A 54 7.06 -10.36 -6.80
N LYS A 55 7.85 -11.11 -7.57
CA LYS A 55 8.64 -12.24 -7.03
C LYS A 55 9.64 -11.80 -5.95
N GLN A 56 10.19 -10.60 -6.09
CA GLN A 56 11.19 -10.06 -5.14
C GLN A 56 10.53 -9.37 -3.94
N CYS A 57 9.36 -8.77 -4.14
CA CYS A 57 8.69 -7.96 -3.14
C CYS A 57 7.64 -8.72 -2.32
N ILE A 58 7.18 -9.90 -2.77
CA ILE A 58 6.12 -10.67 -2.08
C ILE A 58 6.49 -11.02 -0.64
N GLN A 59 7.77 -11.29 -0.37
CA GLN A 59 8.32 -11.58 0.95
C GLN A 59 8.11 -10.45 1.98
N HIS A 60 7.80 -9.22 1.54
CA HIS A 60 7.49 -8.08 2.41
C HIS A 60 6.08 -8.14 3.01
N VAL A 61 5.19 -8.97 2.47
CA VAL A 61 3.80 -9.10 2.94
C VAL A 61 3.42 -10.55 3.25
N THR A 62 4.29 -11.53 2.91
CA THR A 62 4.04 -12.95 3.16
C THR A 62 5.09 -13.62 4.02
N GLU A 63 4.67 -14.65 4.76
CA GLU A 63 5.53 -15.75 5.19
C GLU A 63 5.76 -16.72 4.04
N GLU A 64 6.97 -17.25 3.93
CA GLU A 64 7.36 -18.17 2.86
C GLU A 64 7.77 -19.51 3.46
N LYS A 65 7.31 -20.59 2.84
CA LYS A 65 7.80 -21.95 3.09
C LYS A 65 8.20 -22.56 1.76
N GLU A 66 9.32 -23.28 1.76
CA GLU A 66 9.82 -23.97 0.58
C GLU A 66 9.73 -25.48 0.80
N ILE A 67 9.13 -26.18 -0.15
CA ILE A 67 9.05 -27.64 -0.18
C ILE A 67 9.54 -28.09 -1.55
N GLY A 68 10.71 -28.75 -1.59
CA GLY A 68 11.37 -29.07 -2.84
C GLY A 68 11.81 -27.81 -3.58
N SER A 69 11.34 -27.62 -4.82
CA SER A 69 11.59 -26.44 -5.65
C SER A 69 10.42 -25.44 -5.68
N GLN A 70 9.37 -25.69 -4.89
CA GLN A 70 8.15 -24.89 -4.89
C GLN A 70 8.04 -24.04 -3.62
N LYS A 71 7.73 -22.76 -3.81
CA LYS A 71 7.50 -21.78 -2.75
C LYS A 71 6.01 -21.63 -2.47
N PHE A 72 5.67 -21.61 -1.20
CA PHE A 72 4.33 -21.43 -0.68
C PHE A 72 4.30 -20.19 0.18
N HIS A 73 3.28 -19.38 -0.01
CA HIS A 73 3.12 -18.08 0.61
C HIS A 73 1.88 -18.06 1.49
N LYS A 74 1.97 -17.39 2.64
CA LYS A 74 0.84 -17.07 3.49
C LYS A 74 0.89 -15.59 3.87
N TYR A 75 -0.25 -14.91 3.88
CA TYR A 75 -0.31 -13.51 4.33
C TYR A 75 0.26 -13.34 5.74
N SER A 76 1.01 -12.26 5.96
CA SER A 76 1.54 -11.88 7.27
C SER A 76 1.23 -10.41 7.55
N GLN A 77 0.31 -10.18 8.48
CA GLN A 77 -0.08 -8.82 8.87
C GLN A 77 1.09 -8.03 9.46
N GLU A 78 1.95 -8.67 10.26
CA GLU A 78 3.12 -8.00 10.85
C GLU A 78 4.08 -7.46 9.78
N LYS A 79 4.42 -8.30 8.78
CA LYS A 79 5.29 -7.89 7.67
C LYS A 79 4.63 -6.78 6.84
N THR A 80 3.33 -6.92 6.58
CA THR A 80 2.54 -5.95 5.84
C THR A 80 2.54 -4.58 6.52
N LEU A 81 2.35 -4.51 7.84
CA LEU A 81 2.42 -3.25 8.59
C LEU A 81 3.81 -2.61 8.52
N LYS A 82 4.89 -3.41 8.62
CA LYS A 82 6.27 -2.92 8.43
C LYS A 82 6.48 -2.34 7.03
N TRP A 83 5.95 -3.00 6.00
CA TRP A 83 6.02 -2.52 4.62
C TRP A 83 5.19 -1.24 4.42
N LEU A 84 3.95 -1.20 4.91
CA LEU A 84 3.08 -0.02 4.83
C LEU A 84 3.67 1.19 5.56
N LYS A 85 4.30 1.02 6.73
CA LYS A 85 5.02 2.10 7.41
C LYS A 85 6.14 2.68 6.54
N LYS A 86 6.85 1.85 5.77
CA LYS A 86 7.84 2.35 4.79
C LYS A 86 7.16 3.14 3.67
N LYS A 87 6.00 2.69 3.17
CA LYS A 87 5.21 3.41 2.15
C LYS A 87 4.71 4.76 2.66
N VAL A 88 4.24 4.83 3.91
CA VAL A 88 3.85 6.10 4.56
C VAL A 88 5.03 7.06 4.59
N ASN A 89 6.18 6.60 5.06
CA ASN A 89 7.40 7.42 5.10
C ASN A 89 7.86 7.88 3.71
N GLN A 90 7.74 7.03 2.69
CA GLN A 90 8.03 7.41 1.30
C GLN A 90 7.08 8.49 0.80
N THR A 91 5.79 8.37 1.12
CA THR A 91 4.75 9.34 0.76
C THR A 91 4.99 10.68 1.44
N VAL A 92 5.32 10.68 2.74
CA VAL A 92 5.72 11.90 3.48
C VAL A 92 6.90 12.60 2.80
N LYS A 93 7.93 11.86 2.40
CA LYS A 93 9.08 12.42 1.68
C LYS A 93 8.67 13.02 0.33
N ALA A 94 7.79 12.34 -0.41
CA ALA A 94 7.28 12.83 -1.68
C ALA A 94 6.44 14.12 -1.51
N LEU A 95 5.56 14.17 -0.52
CA LEU A 95 4.74 15.35 -0.21
C LEU A 95 5.64 16.57 0.07
N LYS A 96 6.66 16.40 0.91
CA LYS A 96 7.62 17.46 1.24
C LYS A 96 8.44 17.90 0.03
N SER A 97 8.92 16.94 -0.77
CA SER A 97 9.75 17.24 -1.96
C SER A 97 8.96 17.94 -3.06
N ASN A 98 7.64 17.72 -3.12
CA ASN A 98 6.74 18.39 -4.06
C ASN A 98 6.09 19.66 -3.47
N ASN A 99 6.53 20.13 -2.30
CA ASN A 99 6.00 21.32 -1.61
C ASN A 99 4.48 21.29 -1.38
N ILE A 100 3.93 20.10 -1.10
CA ILE A 100 2.50 19.93 -0.77
C ILE A 100 2.32 20.25 0.71
N LEU A 101 1.56 21.31 1.00
CA LEU A 101 1.20 21.72 2.36
C LEU A 101 0.04 20.87 2.88
N VAL A 102 0.23 20.21 4.02
CA VAL A 102 -0.74 19.26 4.62
C VAL A 102 -1.40 19.77 5.91
N GLY A 103 -1.39 21.08 6.14
CA GLY A 103 -1.97 21.69 7.33
C GLY A 103 -3.51 21.75 7.32
N GLU A 104 -4.10 21.83 8.52
CA GLU A 104 -5.56 21.89 8.77
C GLU A 104 -6.27 23.08 8.08
N ARG A 105 -5.51 24.08 7.59
CA ARG A 105 -6.03 25.19 6.78
C ARG A 105 -5.35 25.21 5.42
N VAL A 106 -6.14 24.99 4.37
CA VAL A 106 -5.73 25.29 2.99
C VAL A 106 -5.63 26.80 2.84
N LEU A 107 -4.42 27.35 2.98
CA LEU A 107 -4.14 28.71 2.54
C LEU A 107 -3.90 28.66 1.04
N ALA A 108 -4.53 29.56 0.28
CA ALA A 108 -4.22 29.71 -1.15
C ALA A 108 -2.71 29.89 -1.33
N SER A 109 -2.15 29.35 -2.42
CA SER A 109 -0.70 29.44 -2.71
C SER A 109 -0.16 30.88 -2.78
N THR A 110 -1.05 31.87 -2.90
CA THR A 110 -0.75 33.31 -2.90
C THR A 110 -0.76 33.97 -1.51
N PHE A 111 -1.16 33.27 -0.44
CA PHE A 111 -1.32 33.86 0.88
C PHE A 111 -0.05 33.70 1.73
N ILE A 112 0.75 34.76 1.83
CA ILE A 112 1.92 34.81 2.72
C ILE A 112 1.44 35.10 4.13
N ASN A 113 1.28 34.06 4.96
CA ASN A 113 1.06 34.23 6.39
C ASN A 113 2.40 34.13 7.13
N SER A 114 2.77 35.17 7.88
CA SER A 114 4.03 35.28 8.63
C SER A 114 4.08 34.47 9.93
N LYS A 115 3.07 33.64 10.20
CA LYS A 115 3.09 32.67 11.29
C LYS A 115 3.63 31.35 10.77
N GLN A 116 4.78 30.94 11.30
CA GLN A 116 5.37 29.62 11.09
C GLN A 116 4.26 28.57 11.19
N ILE A 117 3.87 28.00 10.04
CA ILE A 117 3.12 26.76 9.99
C ILE A 117 4.06 25.78 10.65
N THR A 118 3.77 25.40 11.89
CA THR A 118 4.46 24.29 12.53
C THR A 118 4.15 23.10 11.65
N ASP A 119 5.12 22.72 10.83
CA ASP A 119 5.17 21.53 9.97
C ASP A 119 5.14 20.32 10.92
N ALA A 120 4.01 20.10 11.57
CA ALA A 120 3.84 19.07 12.56
C ALA A 120 4.01 17.77 11.79
N ARG A 121 5.10 17.06 12.10
CA ARG A 121 5.42 15.78 11.48
C ARG A 121 4.22 14.82 11.48
N GLU A 122 3.38 14.94 12.50
CA GLU A 122 2.12 14.23 12.68
C GLU A 122 1.10 14.49 11.55
N ASP A 123 0.98 15.73 11.07
CA ASP A 123 0.04 16.09 9.99
C ASP A 123 0.40 15.41 8.66
N TYR A 124 1.69 15.34 8.31
CA TYR A 124 2.14 14.62 7.12
C TYR A 124 1.91 13.12 7.24
N VAL A 125 2.14 12.55 8.41
CA VAL A 125 1.93 11.12 8.63
C VAL A 125 0.44 10.79 8.51
N ARG A 126 -0.43 11.62 9.09
CA ARG A 126 -1.89 11.48 8.97
C ARG A 126 -2.37 11.62 7.53
N TYR A 127 -1.87 12.62 6.80
CA TYR A 127 -2.22 12.83 5.40
C TYR A 127 -1.74 11.68 4.50
N ALA A 128 -0.50 11.23 4.69
CA ALA A 128 0.06 10.09 3.97
C ALA A 128 -0.67 8.77 4.30
N HIS A 129 -1.08 8.56 5.55
CA HIS A 129 -1.94 7.45 5.94
C HIS A 129 -3.28 7.49 5.19
N GLY A 130 -3.91 8.66 5.09
CA GLY A 130 -5.13 8.86 4.30
C GLY A 130 -4.95 8.44 2.84
N LEU A 131 -3.89 8.93 2.19
CA LEU A 131 -3.58 8.56 0.79
C LEU A 131 -3.36 7.05 0.60
N ILE A 132 -2.66 6.40 1.53
CA ILE A 132 -2.40 4.95 1.45
C ILE A 132 -3.66 4.14 1.75
N SER A 133 -4.57 4.66 2.58
CA SER A 133 -5.82 3.99 2.94
C SER A 133 -6.73 3.76 1.74
N GLU A 134 -6.64 4.60 0.70
CA GLU A 134 -7.37 4.42 -0.56
C GLU A 134 -6.93 3.17 -1.36
N TYR A 135 -5.78 2.57 -1.03
CA TYR A 135 -5.22 1.40 -1.72
C TYR A 135 -5.29 0.10 -0.90
N ILE A 136 -5.85 0.14 0.32
CA ILE A 136 -5.90 -1.02 1.23
C ILE A 136 -7.28 -1.20 1.86
N PRO A 137 -7.63 -2.41 2.34
CA PRO A 137 -8.88 -2.63 3.05
C PRO A 137 -8.98 -1.80 4.34
N GLU A 138 -10.21 -1.41 4.70
CA GLU A 138 -10.49 -0.56 5.87
C GLU A 138 -9.92 -1.12 7.18
N ASP A 139 -10.05 -2.43 7.40
CA ASP A 139 -9.50 -3.12 8.58
C ASP A 139 -7.98 -2.92 8.67
N LEU A 140 -7.28 -3.04 7.54
CA LEU A 140 -5.82 -2.86 7.49
C LEU A 140 -5.42 -1.40 7.66
N SER A 141 -6.24 -0.45 7.17
CA SER A 141 -6.04 0.98 7.42
C SER A 141 -6.12 1.32 8.90
N LYS A 142 -7.12 0.76 9.63
CA LYS A 142 -7.25 0.95 11.09
C LYS A 142 -6.05 0.39 11.84
N GLU A 143 -5.58 -0.79 11.46
CA GLU A 143 -4.40 -1.41 12.06
C GLU A 143 -3.11 -0.63 11.74
N LEU A 144 -2.99 -0.09 10.51
CA LEU A 144 -1.89 0.79 10.13
C LEU A 144 -1.89 2.08 10.96
N LEU A 145 -3.06 2.69 11.19
CA LEU A 145 -3.18 3.90 11.99
C LEU A 145 -2.65 3.66 13.41
N LYS A 146 -3.10 2.58 14.06
CA LYS A 146 -2.59 2.17 15.38
C LYS A 146 -1.09 1.89 15.37
N TYR A 147 -0.57 1.31 14.28
CA TYR A 147 0.85 0.96 14.14
C TYR A 147 1.78 2.17 13.94
N LEU A 148 1.24 3.27 13.40
CA LEU A 148 2.01 4.50 13.17
C LEU A 148 2.26 5.30 14.46
N GLY A 149 1.41 5.12 15.48
CA GLY A 149 1.44 5.87 16.73
C GLY A 149 0.53 7.07 16.66
#